data_AF-V5YNE5-F1
#
_entry.id   AF-V5YNE5-F1
#
_cell.length_a   1.000
_cell.length_b   1.000
_cell.length_c   1.000
_cell.angle_alpha   90.00
_cell.angle_beta   90.00
_cell.angle_gamma   90.00
#
_symmetry.space_group_name_H-M   'P 1'
#
loop_
_entity.id
_entity.type
_entity.pdbx_description
1 polymer ?
#
loop_
_entity_poly.entity_id
_entity_poly.type
_entity_poly.pdbx_seq_one_letter_code
_entity_poly.pdbx_strand_id
1 'polypeptide(L)'
;MSVNRENVVWKTRDGTWSIGFFDFWQTGDDYEWDVEYDHSTFNWCSTGHATKDEAEASWRGANPGGHTVYLEPNSETEKYDQMAAAWKAEQSTRRSAFGR
;
A
#
# COMPACT_ATOMS: atom_id res chain seq x y z
N MET A 1 -19.99 3.78 -2.61
CA MET A 1 -19.24 5.00 -2.26
C MET A 1 -17.93 4.56 -1.67
N SER A 2 -16.82 5.14 -2.12
CA SER A 2 -15.48 4.59 -1.94
C SER A 2 -14.56 5.69 -1.46
N VAL A 3 -14.11 5.63 -0.21
CA VAL A 3 -13.14 6.58 0.35
C VAL A 3 -11.95 6.67 -0.61
N ASN A 4 -11.56 7.89 -0.99
CA ASN A 4 -10.40 8.11 -1.84
C ASN A 4 -9.16 7.54 -1.13
N ARG A 5 -8.48 6.60 -1.77
CA ARG A 5 -7.22 6.05 -1.27
C ARG A 5 -6.12 6.29 -2.28
N GLU A 6 -4.94 6.60 -1.79
CA GLU A 6 -3.74 6.68 -2.61
C GLU A 6 -2.96 5.37 -2.52
N ASN A 7 -2.59 4.84 -3.67
CA ASN A 7 -1.81 3.63 -3.78
C ASN A 7 -0.58 3.79 -4.66
N VAL A 8 0.42 2.98 -4.35
CA VAL A 8 1.62 2.82 -5.16
C VAL A 8 1.77 1.36 -5.55
N VAL A 9 2.09 1.13 -6.82
CA VAL A 9 2.47 -0.17 -7.37
C VAL A 9 3.92 -0.05 -7.83
N TRP A 10 4.80 -0.91 -7.36
CA TRP A 10 6.22 -0.83 -7.70
C TRP A 10 6.81 -2.19 -8.01
N LYS A 11 7.77 -2.17 -8.93
CA LYS A 11 8.65 -3.30 -9.21
C LYS A 11 9.85 -3.25 -8.26
N THR A 12 10.11 -4.36 -7.59
CA THR A 12 11.22 -4.53 -6.66
C THR A 12 12.48 -4.97 -7.41
N ARG A 13 13.65 -4.87 -6.76
CA ARG A 13 14.94 -5.27 -7.35
C ARG A 13 15.04 -6.75 -7.71
N ASP A 14 14.26 -7.60 -7.04
CA ASP A 14 14.17 -9.04 -7.34
C ASP A 14 13.24 -9.35 -8.54
N GLY A 15 12.65 -8.31 -9.16
CA GLY A 15 11.80 -8.44 -10.33
C GLY A 15 10.33 -8.74 -10.02
N THR A 16 9.96 -8.83 -8.74
CA THR A 16 8.56 -8.99 -8.33
C THR A 16 7.82 -7.65 -8.28
N TRP A 17 6.50 -7.73 -8.16
CA TRP A 17 5.62 -6.56 -8.07
C TRP A 17 4.98 -6.51 -6.70
N SER A 18 4.79 -5.28 -6.22
CA SER A 18 4.18 -4.98 -4.94
C SER A 18 3.17 -3.84 -5.10
N ILE A 19 2.19 -3.82 -4.21
CA ILE A 19 1.19 -2.77 -4.09
C ILE A 19 1.06 -2.37 -2.61
N GLY A 20 0.93 -1.07 -2.37
CA GLY A 20 0.80 -0.48 -1.05
C GLY A 20 -0.21 0.63 -1.10
N PHE A 21 -1.05 0.72 -0.07
CA PHE A 21 -1.98 1.82 0.14
C PHE A 21 -1.51 2.60 1.35
N PHE A 22 -1.36 3.90 1.18
CA PHE A 22 -0.89 4.77 2.26
C PHE A 22 -1.94 4.87 3.37
N ASP A 23 -1.46 5.14 4.59
CA ASP A 23 -2.36 5.56 5.66
C ASP A 23 -3.01 6.89 5.30
N PHE A 24 -4.19 7.13 5.87
CA PHE A 24 -4.91 8.37 5.67
C PHE A 24 -5.76 8.70 6.90
N TRP A 25 -6.04 9.98 7.09
CA TRP A 25 -7.02 10.45 8.06
C TRP A 25 -7.96 11.45 7.40
N GLN A 26 -9.17 11.54 7.93
CA GLN A 26 -10.18 12.49 7.47
C GLN A 26 -9.90 13.86 8.07
N THR A 27 -10.01 14.90 7.25
CA THR A 27 -9.75 16.29 7.63
C THR A 27 -10.98 17.19 7.54
N GLY A 28 -12.08 16.71 6.95
CA GLY A 28 -13.31 17.48 6.76
C GLY A 28 -14.58 16.64 6.79
N ASP A 29 -15.69 17.30 6.44
CA ASP A 29 -17.04 16.71 6.51
C ASP A 29 -17.35 15.83 5.29
N ASP A 30 -16.61 15.98 4.18
CA ASP A 30 -16.69 15.08 3.03
C ASP A 30 -15.75 13.88 3.22
N TYR A 31 -16.30 12.82 3.79
CA TYR A 31 -15.61 11.55 4.05
C TYR A 31 -14.96 10.90 2.82
N GLU A 32 -15.32 11.31 1.59
CA GLU A 32 -14.79 10.77 0.35
C GLU A 32 -13.58 11.57 -0.16
N TRP A 33 -13.54 12.88 0.08
CA TRP A 33 -12.57 13.80 -0.55
C TRP A 33 -11.67 14.53 0.44
N ASP A 34 -12.13 14.81 1.66
CA ASP A 34 -11.36 15.51 2.68
C ASP A 34 -10.47 14.50 3.44
N VAL A 35 -9.50 13.96 2.73
CA VAL A 35 -8.52 13.01 3.27
C VAL A 35 -7.10 13.52 3.05
N GLU A 36 -6.28 13.41 4.09
CA GLU A 36 -4.83 13.60 4.00
C GLU A 36 -4.13 12.25 4.13
N TYR A 37 -3.05 12.08 3.37
CA TYR A 37 -2.29 10.83 3.29
C TYR A 37 -1.01 10.92 4.11
N ASP A 38 -0.72 9.85 4.84
CA ASP A 38 0.60 9.60 5.40
C ASP A 38 1.43 8.80 4.40
N HIS A 39 2.32 9.46 3.66
CA HIS A 39 3.23 8.76 2.74
C HIS A 39 4.37 8.02 3.46
N SER A 40 4.42 8.04 4.80
CA SER A 40 5.45 7.35 5.59
C SER A 40 5.06 5.94 6.05
N THR A 41 3.77 5.59 6.00
CA THR A 41 3.28 4.27 6.40
C THR A 41 2.25 3.71 5.42
N PHE A 42 2.08 2.39 5.43
CA PHE A 42 1.04 1.72 4.66
C PHE A 42 -0.07 1.22 5.59
N ASN A 43 -1.32 1.49 5.23
CA ASN A 43 -2.46 0.86 5.89
C ASN A 43 -2.66 -0.59 5.43
N TRP A 44 -2.25 -0.87 4.20
CA TRP A 44 -2.35 -2.18 3.56
C TRP A 44 -1.23 -2.34 2.54
N CYS A 45 -0.66 -3.54 2.48
CA CYS A 45 0.37 -3.86 1.50
C CYS A 45 0.30 -5.33 1.08
N SER A 46 0.64 -5.59 -0.18
CA SER A 46 0.76 -6.93 -0.75
C SER A 46 1.97 -6.95 -1.69
N THR A 47 2.83 -7.95 -1.57
CA THR A 47 4.15 -7.96 -2.22
C THR A 47 4.47 -9.32 -2.82
N GLY A 48 5.39 -9.37 -3.79
CA GLY A 48 5.95 -10.63 -4.30
C GLY A 48 5.14 -11.24 -5.44
N HIS A 49 4.39 -10.42 -6.17
CA HIS A 49 3.59 -10.85 -7.32
C HIS A 49 4.47 -11.00 -8.56
N ALA A 50 4.12 -11.92 -9.46
CA ALA A 50 4.90 -12.14 -10.67
C ALA A 50 4.68 -11.02 -11.69
N THR A 51 3.49 -10.42 -11.68
CA THR A 51 3.13 -9.35 -12.61
C THR A 51 2.49 -8.16 -11.89
N LYS A 52 2.52 -7.00 -12.56
CA LYS A 52 1.83 -5.79 -12.12
C LYS A 52 0.34 -6.06 -11.91
N ASP A 53 -0.30 -6.74 -12.87
CA ASP A 53 -1.73 -7.04 -12.85
C ASP A 53 -2.11 -7.93 -11.66
N GLU A 54 -1.27 -8.89 -11.30
CA GLU A 54 -1.46 -9.70 -10.09
C GLU A 54 -1.37 -8.86 -8.81
N ALA A 55 -0.42 -7.93 -8.74
CA ALA A 55 -0.31 -7.01 -7.61
C ALA A 55 -1.56 -6.14 -7.49
N GLU A 56 -2.02 -5.53 -8.57
CA GLU A 56 -3.25 -4.72 -8.59
C GLU A 56 -4.49 -5.55 -8.24
N ALA A 57 -4.62 -6.74 -8.82
CA ALA A 57 -5.73 -7.64 -8.55
C ALA A 57 -5.75 -8.20 -7.11
N SER A 58 -4.65 -8.10 -6.38
CA SER A 58 -4.59 -8.50 -4.97
C SER A 58 -5.39 -7.56 -4.05
N TRP A 59 -5.64 -6.33 -4.50
CA TRP A 59 -6.56 -5.41 -3.84
C TRP A 59 -8.01 -5.71 -4.24
N ARG A 60 -8.88 -5.88 -3.24
CA ARG A 60 -10.32 -6.16 -3.41
C ARG A 60 -11.23 -5.05 -2.90
N GLY A 61 -10.67 -3.93 -2.47
CA GLY A 61 -11.44 -2.81 -1.95
C GLY A 61 -11.75 -1.75 -3.01
N ALA A 62 -12.09 -0.56 -2.55
CA ALA A 62 -12.40 0.61 -3.36
C ALA A 62 -11.29 0.94 -4.38
N ASN A 63 -11.68 1.44 -5.56
CA ASN A 63 -10.73 2.01 -6.51
C ASN A 63 -9.96 3.15 -5.82
N PRO A 64 -8.62 3.16 -5.92
CA PRO A 64 -7.84 4.29 -5.45
C PRO A 64 -8.20 5.54 -6.25
N GLY A 65 -8.26 6.70 -5.60
CA GLY A 65 -8.37 7.98 -6.31
C GLY A 65 -7.01 8.58 -6.65
N GLY A 66 -5.91 8.03 -6.12
CA GLY A 66 -4.54 8.29 -6.56
C GLY A 66 -3.77 7.01 -6.84
N HIS A 67 -3.14 6.91 -8.02
CA HIS A 67 -2.46 5.69 -8.48
C HIS A 67 -1.08 6.01 -9.07
N THR A 68 -0.02 5.61 -8.38
CA THR A 68 1.37 5.77 -8.84
C THR A 68 1.98 4.43 -9.19
N VAL A 69 2.68 4.34 -10.33
CA VAL A 69 3.34 3.09 -10.78
C VAL A 69 4.82 3.31 -11.07
N TYR A 70 5.67 2.51 -10.44
CA TYR A 70 7.10 2.45 -10.71
C TYR A 70 7.45 1.17 -11.46
N LEU A 71 7.75 1.31 -12.76
CA LEU A 71 8.05 0.19 -13.65
C LEU A 71 9.47 -0.38 -13.47
N GLU A 72 10.38 0.44 -12.94
CA GLU A 72 11.79 0.09 -12.73
C GLU A 72 12.20 0.38 -11.28
N PRO A 73 13.06 -0.46 -10.67
CA PRO A 73 13.57 -0.22 -9.33
C PRO A 73 14.39 1.07 -9.26
N ASN A 74 14.13 1.87 -8.22
CA ASN A 74 14.84 3.10 -7.91
C ASN A 74 14.86 3.35 -6.39
N SER A 75 15.36 4.52 -5.97
CA SER A 75 15.42 4.89 -4.55
C SER A 75 14.04 4.96 -3.88
N GLU A 76 12.99 5.31 -4.60
CA GLU A 76 11.61 5.34 -4.06
C GLU A 76 11.08 3.92 -3.86
N THR A 77 11.32 3.02 -4.81
CA THR A 77 10.91 1.61 -4.66
C THR A 77 11.61 0.94 -3.47
N GLU A 78 12.85 1.31 -3.18
CA GLU A 78 13.57 0.84 -1.98
C GLU A 78 12.95 1.35 -0.69
N LYS A 79 12.44 2.59 -0.66
CA LYS A 79 11.67 3.10 0.48
C LYS A 79 10.40 2.29 0.66
N TYR A 80 9.68 2.00 -0.42
CA TYR A 80 8.45 1.19 -0.34
C TYR A 80 8.72 -0.26 0.08
N ASP A 81 9.86 -0.83 -0.29
CA ASP A 81 10.28 -2.14 0.22
C ASP A 81 10.49 -2.13 1.75
N GLN A 82 11.11 -1.07 2.27
CA GLN A 82 11.29 -0.89 3.71
C GLN A 82 9.94 -0.71 4.43
N MET A 83 9.03 0.10 3.86
CA MET A 83 7.69 0.30 4.40
C MET A 83 6.87 -1.00 4.38
N ALA A 84 6.93 -1.76 3.30
CA ALA A 84 6.27 -3.05 3.19
C ALA A 84 6.81 -4.06 4.22
N ALA A 85 8.12 -4.06 4.46
CA ALA A 85 8.73 -4.89 5.49
C ALA A 85 8.25 -4.50 6.90
N ALA A 86 8.19 -3.20 7.21
CA ALA A 86 7.67 -2.69 8.47
C ALA A 86 6.20 -3.09 8.69
N TRP A 87 5.36 -2.91 7.66
CA TRP A 87 3.96 -3.32 7.71
C TRP A 87 3.80 -4.82 7.97
N LYS A 88 4.54 -5.68 7.25
CA LYS A 88 4.50 -7.14 7.48
C LYS A 88 4.89 -7.52 8.91
N ALA A 89 5.93 -6.88 9.45
CA ALA A 89 6.38 -7.12 10.83
C ALA A 89 5.29 -6.73 11.84
N GLU A 90 4.59 -5.61 11.60
CA GLU A 90 3.48 -5.17 12.43
C GLU A 90 2.29 -6.15 12.35
N GLN A 91 1.89 -6.58 11.16
CA GLN A 91 0.80 -7.55 10.99
C GLN A 91 1.11 -8.88 11.66
N SER A 92 2.37 -9.34 11.59
CA SER A 92 2.83 -10.54 12.30
C SER A 92 2.67 -10.38 13.82
N THR A 93 3.09 -9.24 14.36
CA THR A 93 2.97 -8.92 15.79
C THR A 93 1.52 -8.85 16.25
N ARG A 94 0.65 -8.16 15.49
CA ARG A 94 -0.80 -8.06 15.77
C ARG A 94 -1.47 -9.44 15.76
N ARG A 95 -1.11 -10.31 14.81
CA ARG A 95 -1.63 -11.69 14.72
C ARG A 95 -1.18 -12.55 15.91
N SER A 96 0.04 -12.37 16.38
CA SER A 96 0.55 -13.06 17.57
C SER A 96 -0.07 -12.55 18.89
N ALA A 97 -0.52 -11.29 18.94
CA ALA A 97 -1.14 -10.70 20.13
C ALA A 97 -2.60 -11.14 20.34
N PHE A 98 -3.36 -11.38 19.26
CA PHE A 98 -4.77 -11.77 19.30
C PHE A 98 -5.02 -13.29 19.28
N GLY A 99 -3.97 -14.11 19.24
CA GLY A 99 -4.04 -15.57 19.16
C GLY A 99 -4.01 -16.31 20.51
N ARG A 100 -4.58 -15.74 21.59
CA ARG A 100 -4.76 -16.42 22.89
C ARG A 100 -6.21 -16.51 23.29
#